data_AF-A0A1L5PJ37-F1
#
_entry.id   AF-A0A1L5PJ37-F1
#
_cell.length_a   1.000
_cell.length_b   1.000
_cell.length_c   1.000
_cell.angle_alpha   90.00
_cell.angle_beta   90.00
_cell.angle_gamma   90.00
#
_symmetry.space_group_name_H-M   'P 1'
#
loop_
_entity.id
_entity.type
_entity.pdbx_description
1 polymer ?
#
loop_
_entity_poly.entity_id
_entity_poly.type
_entity_poly.pdbx_seq_one_letter_code
_entity_poly.pdbx_strand_id
1 'polypeptide(L)'
;MKEKDVASVLTELGWVCSKDEVGDYFCVTDVDGVKLQVIPSVKKRSDHFRVSLMPSVSTKEFSETVAFVRGEGSGYSPVIVSNEPPEKLPEFSSDDVLRMSEKAMSWARSQNIESGLMVYRSLPTDSKGAMPLRHLAALAIAGDVERLDGYKKSFEMGDRLGFVPYITDGMIDRAVLKAKLAK
;
A
#
# COMPACT_ATOMS: atom_id res chain seq x y z
N MET A 1 -9.96 25.01 5.18
CA MET A 1 -9.70 23.82 4.37
C MET A 1 -9.92 22.55 5.19
N LYS A 2 -10.51 21.51 4.60
CA LYS A 2 -10.70 20.14 5.11
C LYS A 2 -10.24 19.13 4.05
N GLU A 3 -10.27 17.83 4.35
CA GLU A 3 -9.81 16.75 3.47
C GLU A 3 -10.47 16.78 2.08
N LYS A 4 -11.78 17.07 2.02
CA LYS A 4 -12.50 17.19 0.72
C LYS A 4 -11.94 18.32 -0.16
N ASP A 5 -11.48 19.41 0.47
CA ASP A 5 -10.95 20.58 -0.24
C ASP A 5 -9.56 20.22 -0.77
N VAL A 6 -8.76 19.50 0.02
CA VAL A 6 -7.46 18.95 -0.42
C VAL A 6 -7.63 18.00 -1.60
N ALA A 7 -8.59 17.08 -1.54
CA ALA A 7 -8.89 16.16 -2.65
C ALA A 7 -9.34 16.91 -3.92
N SER A 8 -10.09 18.02 -3.75
CA SER A 8 -10.50 18.87 -4.88
C SER A 8 -9.29 19.53 -5.54
N VAL A 9 -8.38 20.13 -4.75
CA VAL A 9 -7.13 20.71 -5.28
C VAL A 9 -6.26 19.65 -5.96
N LEU A 10 -6.10 18.46 -5.37
CA LEU A 10 -5.34 17.38 -6.00
C LEU A 10 -5.97 16.92 -7.32
N THR A 11 -7.30 16.91 -7.41
CA THR A 11 -8.01 16.60 -8.67
C THR A 11 -7.71 17.64 -9.75
N GLU A 12 -7.68 18.93 -9.39
CA GLU A 12 -7.28 20.02 -10.30
C GLU A 12 -5.82 19.88 -10.77
N LEU A 13 -4.96 19.29 -9.94
CA LEU A 13 -3.57 18.95 -10.26
C LEU A 13 -3.43 17.63 -11.05
N GLY A 14 -4.54 17.00 -11.47
CA GLY A 14 -4.55 15.79 -12.30
C GLY A 14 -4.49 14.48 -11.54
N TRP A 15 -4.66 14.48 -10.22
CA TRP A 15 -4.77 13.25 -9.44
C TRP A 15 -6.17 12.64 -9.58
N VAL A 16 -6.26 11.32 -9.45
CA VAL A 16 -7.55 10.62 -9.37
C VAL A 16 -7.89 10.42 -7.90
N CYS A 17 -8.89 11.15 -7.40
CA CYS A 17 -9.33 11.07 -6.01
C CYS A 17 -10.64 10.29 -5.87
N SER A 18 -10.75 9.50 -4.80
CA SER A 18 -11.95 8.77 -4.42
C SER A 18 -12.05 8.65 -2.90
N LYS A 19 -13.06 7.94 -2.41
CA LYS A 19 -13.20 7.55 -1.01
C LYS A 19 -13.04 6.04 -0.85
N ASP A 20 -12.48 5.63 0.27
CA ASP A 20 -12.49 4.24 0.67
C ASP A 20 -13.84 3.84 1.30
N GLU A 21 -13.92 2.58 1.76
CA GLU A 21 -15.14 2.00 2.34
C GLU A 21 -15.60 2.69 3.63
N VAL A 22 -14.69 3.34 4.36
CA VAL A 22 -15.00 4.08 5.60
C VAL A 22 -15.23 5.58 5.36
N GLY A 23 -15.07 6.03 4.11
CA GLY A 23 -15.34 7.40 3.67
C GLY A 23 -14.13 8.33 3.69
N ASP A 24 -12.93 7.79 3.97
CA ASP A 24 -11.68 8.54 3.95
C ASP A 24 -11.26 8.80 2.51
N TYR A 25 -10.79 10.02 2.22
CA TYR A 25 -10.31 10.37 0.89
C TYR A 25 -8.95 9.72 0.65
N PHE A 26 -8.75 9.25 -0.58
CA PHE A 26 -7.43 8.94 -1.11
C PHE A 26 -7.32 9.48 -2.53
N CYS A 27 -6.10 9.82 -2.93
CA CYS A 27 -5.81 10.26 -4.29
C CYS A 27 -4.63 9.47 -4.84
N VAL A 28 -4.69 9.12 -6.12
CA VAL A 28 -3.65 8.36 -6.80
C VAL A 28 -3.15 9.08 -8.05
N THR A 29 -1.88 8.88 -8.35
CA THR A 29 -1.26 9.29 -9.60
C THR A 29 -0.14 8.30 -9.97
N ASP A 30 0.29 8.33 -11.22
CA ASP A 30 1.42 7.54 -11.72
C ASP A 30 2.67 8.44 -11.80
N VAL A 31 3.78 7.98 -11.23
CA VAL A 31 5.07 8.68 -11.21
C VAL A 31 6.13 7.72 -11.72
N ASP A 32 6.58 7.92 -12.96
CA ASP A 32 7.67 7.13 -13.58
C ASP A 32 7.43 5.60 -13.53
N GLY A 33 6.18 5.17 -13.73
CA GLY A 33 5.78 3.76 -13.71
C GLY A 33 5.47 3.19 -12.31
N VAL A 34 5.59 4.00 -11.27
CA VAL A 34 5.20 3.68 -9.89
C VAL A 34 3.86 4.34 -9.58
N LYS A 35 2.95 3.60 -8.94
CA LYS A 35 1.69 4.14 -8.43
C LYS A 35 1.95 4.84 -7.10
N LEU A 36 1.68 6.13 -7.03
CA LEU A 36 1.69 6.93 -5.80
C LEU A 36 0.26 7.11 -5.30
N GLN A 37 0.01 6.75 -4.04
CA GLN A 37 -1.22 7.09 -3.34
C GLN A 37 -0.92 8.06 -2.19
N VAL A 38 -1.79 9.06 -2.01
CA VAL A 38 -1.82 9.93 -0.82
C VAL A 38 -3.17 9.81 -0.12
N ILE A 39 -3.15 9.88 1.21
CA ILE A 39 -4.33 9.91 2.07
C ILE A 39 -4.28 11.23 2.86
N PRO A 40 -5.04 12.26 2.44
CA PRO A 40 -5.04 13.55 3.13
C PRO A 40 -5.65 13.44 4.53
N SER A 41 -5.00 14.06 5.51
CA SER A 41 -5.53 14.27 6.86
C SER A 41 -5.37 15.73 7.27
N VAL A 42 -6.46 16.37 7.70
CA VAL A 42 -6.49 17.79 8.06
C VAL A 42 -7.14 17.98 9.43
N LYS A 43 -6.34 18.31 10.44
CA LYS A 43 -6.85 18.59 11.80
C LYS A 43 -6.63 20.06 12.16
N LYS A 44 -7.71 20.83 12.28
CA LYS A 44 -7.66 22.21 12.76
C LYS A 44 -7.51 22.27 14.28
N ARG A 45 -6.57 23.06 14.77
CA ARG A 45 -6.37 23.47 16.17
C ARG A 45 -6.66 24.96 16.32
N SER A 46 -6.56 25.48 17.55
CA SER A 46 -6.82 26.88 17.86
C SER A 46 -5.87 27.84 17.14
N ASP A 47 -4.62 27.43 16.94
CA ASP A 47 -3.49 28.25 16.49
C ASP A 47 -2.85 27.74 15.18
N HIS A 48 -3.16 26.51 14.75
CA HIS A 48 -2.58 25.91 13.54
C HIS A 48 -3.45 24.79 12.97
N PHE A 49 -3.08 24.32 11.78
CA PHE A 49 -3.51 23.08 11.17
C PHE A 49 -2.43 22.01 11.32
N ARG A 50 -2.82 20.77 11.52
CA ARG A 50 -1.97 19.59 11.35
C ARG A 50 -2.38 18.89 10.05
N VAL A 51 -1.49 18.88 9.08
CA VAL A 51 -1.79 18.40 7.71
C VAL A 51 -0.80 17.31 7.30
N SER A 52 -1.29 16.23 6.71
CA SER A 52 -0.46 15.20 6.08
C SER A 52 -1.12 14.68 4.81
N LEU A 53 -0.31 14.24 3.86
CA LEU A 53 -0.76 13.48 2.69
C LEU A 53 -0.44 11.98 2.81
N MET A 54 0.30 11.54 3.84
CA MET A 54 0.66 10.12 4.08
C MET A 54 0.97 9.33 2.80
N PRO A 55 2.01 9.71 2.03
CA PRO A 55 2.25 9.10 0.73
C PRO A 55 2.69 7.64 0.86
N SER A 56 2.27 6.82 -0.09
CA SER A 56 2.73 5.45 -0.27
C SER A 56 2.95 5.14 -1.74
N VAL A 57 3.86 4.22 -2.04
CA VAL A 57 4.13 3.76 -3.39
C VAL A 57 3.90 2.27 -3.56
N SER A 58 3.47 1.88 -4.76
CA SER A 58 3.30 0.49 -5.18
C SER A 58 3.49 0.34 -6.69
N THR A 59 3.43 -0.90 -7.17
CA THR A 59 3.31 -1.20 -8.60
C THR A 59 1.94 -1.80 -8.89
N LYS A 60 1.54 -1.72 -10.16
CA LYS A 60 0.34 -2.40 -10.65
C LYS A 60 0.43 -3.91 -10.38
N GLU A 61 1.56 -4.53 -10.72
CA GLU A 61 1.79 -5.97 -10.52
C GLU A 61 1.66 -6.40 -9.06
N PHE A 62 2.25 -5.65 -8.13
CA PHE A 62 2.16 -5.97 -6.71
C PHE A 62 0.72 -5.86 -6.21
N SER A 63 0.04 -4.76 -6.53
CA SER A 63 -1.34 -4.53 -6.10
C SER A 63 -2.31 -5.57 -6.66
N GLU A 64 -2.17 -5.93 -7.94
CA GLU A 64 -2.98 -6.99 -8.58
C GLU A 64 -2.67 -8.37 -8.00
N THR A 65 -1.41 -8.66 -7.69
CA THR A 65 -1.05 -9.93 -7.05
C THR A 65 -1.62 -10.06 -5.65
N VAL A 66 -1.61 -8.99 -4.85
CA VAL A 66 -2.26 -8.99 -3.53
C VAL A 66 -3.76 -9.24 -3.66
N ALA A 67 -4.45 -8.55 -4.58
CA ALA A 67 -5.86 -8.75 -4.83
C ALA A 67 -6.15 -10.20 -5.26
N PHE A 68 -5.38 -10.73 -6.21
CA PHE A 68 -5.49 -12.11 -6.68
C PHE A 68 -5.33 -13.13 -5.55
N VAL A 69 -4.27 -13.01 -4.74
CA VAL A 69 -4.03 -13.90 -3.60
C VAL A 69 -5.20 -13.82 -2.61
N ARG A 70 -5.75 -12.63 -2.37
CA ARG A 70 -6.91 -12.46 -1.51
C ARG A 70 -8.20 -13.09 -2.07
N GLY A 71 -8.31 -13.19 -3.39
CA GLY A 71 -9.54 -13.60 -4.09
C GLY A 71 -10.42 -12.42 -4.51
N GLU A 72 -9.83 -11.22 -4.63
CA GLU A 72 -10.46 -9.98 -5.08
C GLU A 72 -9.99 -9.61 -6.49
N GLY A 73 -10.77 -8.79 -7.20
CA GLY A 73 -10.49 -8.42 -8.59
C GLY A 73 -9.48 -7.28 -8.76
N SER A 74 -9.44 -6.33 -7.84
CA SER A 74 -8.55 -5.16 -7.93
C SER A 74 -8.42 -4.47 -6.58
N GLY A 75 -7.37 -3.66 -6.42
CA GLY A 75 -7.18 -2.83 -5.24
C GLY A 75 -5.81 -2.14 -5.30
N TYR A 76 -5.56 -1.24 -4.35
CA TYR A 76 -4.23 -0.69 -4.13
C TYR A 76 -3.63 -1.33 -2.88
N SER A 77 -2.40 -1.84 -2.99
CA SER A 77 -1.66 -2.35 -1.84
C SER A 77 -0.28 -1.71 -1.78
N PRO A 78 0.07 -0.96 -0.72
CA PRO A 78 1.33 -0.24 -0.66
C PRO A 78 2.52 -1.19 -0.49
N VAL A 79 3.62 -0.90 -1.18
CA VAL A 79 4.94 -1.52 -0.98
C VAL A 79 5.73 -0.73 0.06
N ILE A 80 5.80 0.59 -0.10
CA ILE A 80 6.50 1.50 0.83
C ILE A 80 5.52 2.58 1.26
N VAL A 81 5.52 2.89 2.56
CA VAL A 81 4.68 3.94 3.17
C VAL A 81 5.58 4.95 3.87
N SER A 82 5.35 6.23 3.63
CA SER A 82 5.98 7.29 4.40
C SER A 82 5.33 7.44 5.76
N ASN A 83 6.17 7.49 6.80
CA ASN A 83 5.75 7.71 8.18
C ASN A 83 6.09 9.13 8.66
N GLU A 84 6.21 10.09 7.75
CA GLU A 84 6.45 11.49 8.13
C GLU A 84 5.31 12.03 9.00
N PRO A 85 5.63 12.74 10.10
CA PRO A 85 4.61 13.34 10.95
C PRO A 85 3.88 14.47 10.19
N PRO A 86 2.60 14.76 10.53
CA PRO A 86 1.88 15.87 9.94
C PRO A 86 2.60 17.22 10.14
N GLU A 87 2.64 18.03 9.09
CA GLU A 87 3.15 19.40 9.11
C GLU A 87 2.23 20.28 9.96
N LYS A 88 2.81 21.21 10.72
CA LYS A 88 2.07 22.23 11.46
C LYS A 88 2.09 23.53 10.67
N LEU A 89 0.93 23.99 10.24
CA LEU A 89 0.79 25.19 9.41
C LEU A 89 -0.10 26.20 10.13
N PRO A 90 0.35 27.44 10.41
CA PRO A 90 -0.49 28.47 11.05
C PRO A 90 -1.76 28.73 10.24
N GLU A 91 -1.62 28.77 8.92
CA GLU A 91 -2.70 28.85 7.94
C GLU A 91 -2.56 27.69 6.95
N PHE A 92 -3.64 27.30 6.28
CA PHE A 92 -3.59 26.19 5.32
C PHE A 92 -4.37 26.54 4.05
N SER A 93 -3.66 26.53 2.93
CA SER A 93 -4.08 27.00 1.62
C SER A 93 -3.87 25.96 0.51
N SER A 94 -4.34 26.27 -0.70
CA SER A 94 -4.12 25.40 -1.87
C SER A 94 -2.65 25.34 -2.28
N ASP A 95 -1.88 26.41 -2.05
CA ASP A 95 -0.44 26.46 -2.34
C ASP A 95 0.33 25.45 -1.46
N ASP A 96 -0.12 25.26 -0.21
CA ASP A 96 0.43 24.22 0.66
C ASP A 96 0.15 22.82 0.11
N VAL A 97 -1.07 22.59 -0.42
CA VAL A 97 -1.41 21.31 -1.05
C VAL A 97 -0.54 21.04 -2.27
N LEU A 98 -0.32 22.05 -3.13
CA LEU A 98 0.58 21.95 -4.27
C LEU A 98 2.00 21.56 -3.82
N ARG A 99 2.58 22.31 -2.88
CA ARG A 99 3.91 22.03 -2.33
C ARG A 99 4.01 20.62 -1.74
N MET A 100 3.01 20.20 -0.97
CA MET A 100 2.97 18.86 -0.37
C MET A 100 2.83 17.76 -1.43
N SER A 101 2.09 18.01 -2.52
CA SER A 101 1.95 17.06 -3.64
C SER A 101 3.26 16.90 -4.41
N GLU A 102 3.99 17.98 -4.66
CA GLU A 102 5.32 17.95 -5.30
C GLU A 102 6.36 17.23 -4.43
N LYS A 103 6.30 17.46 -3.11
CA LYS A 103 7.11 16.72 -2.14
C LYS A 103 6.80 15.23 -2.17
N ALA A 104 5.51 14.85 -2.21
CA ALA A 104 5.10 13.45 -2.30
C ALA A 104 5.57 12.78 -3.61
N MET A 105 5.48 13.48 -4.74
CA MET A 105 6.01 12.99 -6.03
C MET A 105 7.53 12.83 -6.00
N SER A 106 8.25 13.80 -5.45
CA SER A 106 9.72 13.72 -5.32
C SER A 106 10.15 12.58 -4.39
N TRP A 107 9.43 12.39 -3.28
CA TRP A 107 9.61 11.25 -2.40
C TRP A 107 9.34 9.92 -3.13
N ALA A 108 8.28 9.82 -3.92
CA ALA A 108 7.96 8.61 -4.67
C ALA A 108 9.09 8.23 -5.66
N ARG A 109 9.64 9.20 -6.38
CA ARG A 109 10.77 8.99 -7.32
C ARG A 109 12.04 8.49 -6.64
N SER A 110 12.24 8.81 -5.37
CA SER A 110 13.43 8.36 -4.64
C SER A 110 13.29 6.95 -4.07
N GLN A 111 12.12 6.30 -4.20
CA GLN A 111 11.90 4.98 -3.61
C GLN A 111 12.43 3.85 -4.50
N ASN A 112 12.99 2.82 -3.87
CA ASN A 112 13.34 1.57 -4.53
C ASN A 112 12.28 0.50 -4.21
N ILE A 113 11.41 0.22 -5.18
CA ILE A 113 10.32 -0.77 -5.02
C ILE A 113 10.85 -2.15 -4.68
N GLU A 114 11.93 -2.59 -5.33
CA GLU A 114 12.49 -3.93 -5.11
C GLU A 114 12.97 -4.11 -3.66
N SER A 115 13.61 -3.08 -3.09
CA SER A 115 13.97 -3.08 -1.67
C SER A 115 12.74 -3.21 -0.76
N GLY A 116 11.63 -2.56 -1.10
CA GLY A 116 10.37 -2.73 -0.37
C GLY A 116 9.77 -4.13 -0.49
N LEU A 117 9.84 -4.75 -1.67
CA LEU A 117 9.40 -6.14 -1.87
C LEU A 117 10.30 -7.14 -1.14
N MET A 118 11.61 -6.89 -1.03
CA MET A 118 12.53 -7.67 -0.19
C MET A 118 12.07 -7.70 1.27
N VAL A 119 11.65 -6.55 1.82
CA VAL A 119 11.13 -6.47 3.19
C VAL A 119 9.93 -7.41 3.35
N TYR A 120 8.97 -7.37 2.44
CA TYR A 120 7.81 -8.27 2.52
C TYR A 120 8.19 -9.74 2.39
N ARG A 121 9.14 -10.12 1.54
CA ARG A 121 9.62 -11.51 1.46
C ARG A 121 10.32 -11.99 2.73
N SER A 122 10.94 -11.08 3.47
CA SER A 122 11.63 -11.39 4.72
C SER A 122 10.72 -11.44 5.96
N LEU A 123 9.44 -11.04 5.83
CA LEU A 123 8.52 -11.01 6.96
C LEU A 123 8.34 -12.39 7.61
N PRO A 124 8.23 -12.45 8.95
CA PRO A 124 7.78 -13.66 9.62
C PRO A 124 6.28 -13.87 9.38
N THR A 125 5.87 -15.12 9.40
CA THR A 125 4.49 -15.57 9.14
C THR A 125 3.49 -15.05 10.18
N ASP A 126 3.94 -14.75 11.40
CA ASP A 126 3.13 -14.22 12.50
C ASP A 126 2.96 -12.69 12.51
N SER A 127 3.44 -12.02 11.46
CA SER A 127 3.25 -10.58 11.22
C SER A 127 1.78 -10.16 11.32
N LYS A 128 1.51 -8.93 11.76
CA LYS A 128 0.14 -8.46 12.04
C LYS A 128 -0.49 -7.69 10.87
N GLY A 129 -1.80 -7.51 10.93
CA GLY A 129 -2.57 -6.73 9.95
C GLY A 129 -2.50 -7.34 8.55
N ALA A 130 -2.35 -6.49 7.53
CA ALA A 130 -2.28 -6.92 6.12
C ALA A 130 -0.93 -7.54 5.72
N MET A 131 0.06 -7.57 6.61
CA MET A 131 1.44 -7.94 6.29
C MET A 131 1.60 -9.39 5.82
N PRO A 132 0.96 -10.41 6.42
CA PRO A 132 1.09 -11.78 5.93
C PRO A 132 0.57 -11.97 4.51
N LEU A 133 -0.48 -11.25 4.10
CA LEU A 133 -0.96 -11.30 2.72
C LEU A 133 0.04 -10.67 1.74
N ARG A 134 0.64 -9.53 2.12
CA ARG A 134 1.68 -8.85 1.33
C ARG A 134 2.94 -9.69 1.23
N HIS A 135 3.27 -10.44 2.27
CA HIS A 135 4.33 -11.44 2.28
C HIS A 135 4.09 -12.52 1.21
N LEU A 136 2.91 -13.15 1.22
CA LEU A 136 2.54 -14.16 0.21
C LEU A 136 2.62 -13.61 -1.22
N ALA A 137 2.10 -12.39 -1.44
CA ALA A 137 2.16 -11.75 -2.76
C ALA A 137 3.60 -11.44 -3.21
N ALA A 138 4.46 -10.98 -2.31
CA ALA A 138 5.86 -10.69 -2.63
C ALA A 138 6.67 -11.95 -2.94
N LEU A 139 6.41 -13.06 -2.23
CA LEU A 139 6.99 -14.37 -2.57
C LEU A 139 6.50 -14.84 -3.94
N ALA A 140 5.21 -14.65 -4.24
CA ALA A 140 4.62 -15.05 -5.50
C ALA A 140 5.22 -14.30 -6.69
N ILE A 141 5.42 -12.98 -6.58
CA ILE A 141 6.10 -12.18 -7.62
C ILE A 141 7.55 -12.63 -7.81
N ALA A 142 8.25 -12.95 -6.73
CA ALA A 142 9.62 -13.46 -6.82
C ALA A 142 9.73 -14.91 -7.33
N GLY A 143 8.60 -15.58 -7.60
CA GLY A 143 8.61 -16.98 -8.04
C GLY A 143 9.13 -17.96 -6.99
N ASP A 144 9.03 -17.62 -5.70
CA ASP A 144 9.49 -18.46 -4.57
C ASP A 144 8.50 -19.59 -4.29
N VAL A 145 8.41 -20.51 -5.25
CA VAL A 145 7.51 -21.66 -5.23
C VAL A 145 7.87 -22.61 -4.08
N GLU A 146 9.15 -22.78 -3.78
CA GLU A 146 9.61 -23.70 -2.73
C GLU A 146 9.08 -23.28 -1.35
N ARG A 147 9.23 -22.00 -1.00
CA ARG A 147 8.75 -21.50 0.29
C ARG A 147 7.23 -21.52 0.39
N LEU A 148 6.53 -21.16 -0.68
CA LEU A 148 5.06 -21.19 -0.74
C LEU A 148 4.49 -22.61 -0.66
N ASP A 149 5.09 -23.58 -1.37
CA ASP A 149 4.72 -25.00 -1.28
C ASP A 149 5.03 -25.56 0.13
N GLY A 150 6.08 -25.06 0.79
CA GLY A 150 6.36 -25.35 2.20
C GLY A 150 5.23 -24.91 3.12
N TYR A 151 4.74 -23.67 2.97
CA TYR A 151 3.59 -23.17 3.73
C TYR A 151 2.32 -23.97 3.49
N LYS A 152 2.06 -24.32 2.22
CA LYS A 152 0.93 -25.16 1.85
C LYS A 152 0.93 -26.50 2.58
N LYS A 153 2.07 -27.21 2.58
CA LYS A 153 2.21 -28.50 3.27
C LYS A 153 2.00 -28.39 4.78
N SER A 154 2.53 -27.34 5.41
CA SER A 154 2.30 -27.11 6.84
C SER A 154 0.81 -26.92 7.15
N PHE A 155 0.11 -26.13 6.35
CA PHE A 155 -1.33 -25.92 6.50
C PHE A 155 -2.13 -27.22 6.33
N GLU A 156 -1.78 -28.06 5.35
CA GLU A 156 -2.38 -29.39 5.15
C GLU A 156 -2.19 -30.32 6.37
N MET A 157 -1.09 -30.16 7.12
CA MET A 157 -0.83 -30.89 8.37
C MET A 157 -1.48 -30.25 9.61
N GLY A 158 -2.22 -29.15 9.44
CA GLY A 158 -2.84 -28.40 10.53
C GLY A 158 -1.90 -27.43 11.25
N ASP A 159 -0.65 -27.29 10.80
CA ASP A 159 0.30 -26.30 11.33
C ASP A 159 0.22 -25.00 10.52
N ARG A 160 -0.37 -23.98 11.15
CA ARG A 160 -0.54 -22.66 10.53
C ARG A 160 0.70 -21.79 10.58
N LEU A 161 1.83 -22.25 11.13
CA LEU A 161 3.10 -21.52 11.20
C LEU A 161 2.97 -20.12 11.84
N GLY A 162 1.99 -19.92 12.73
CA GLY A 162 1.72 -18.62 13.35
C GLY A 162 1.01 -17.60 12.45
N PHE A 163 0.63 -17.94 11.21
CA PHE A 163 -0.17 -17.06 10.36
C PHE A 163 -1.46 -16.62 11.08
N VAL A 164 -1.77 -15.34 10.93
CA VAL A 164 -3.01 -14.75 11.44
C VAL A 164 -4.25 -15.49 10.93
N PRO A 165 -5.36 -15.54 11.70
CA PRO A 165 -6.51 -16.41 11.39
C PRO A 165 -7.14 -16.18 10.02
N TYR A 166 -7.08 -14.96 9.45
CA TYR A 166 -7.71 -14.66 8.17
C TYR A 166 -6.97 -15.25 6.96
N ILE A 167 -5.71 -15.67 7.11
CA ILE A 167 -4.97 -16.30 6.01
C ILE A 167 -5.50 -17.72 5.82
N THR A 168 -5.98 -18.04 4.63
CA THR A 168 -6.61 -19.34 4.33
C THR A 168 -5.75 -20.18 3.40
N ASP A 169 -5.99 -21.49 3.37
CA ASP A 169 -5.36 -22.41 2.42
C ASP A 169 -5.53 -21.93 0.97
N GLY A 170 -6.73 -21.45 0.63
CA GLY A 170 -7.02 -20.92 -0.70
C GLY A 170 -6.20 -19.68 -1.06
N MET A 171 -5.78 -18.86 -0.09
CA MET A 171 -4.85 -17.76 -0.36
C MET A 171 -3.44 -18.29 -0.67
N ILE A 172 -2.97 -19.29 0.07
CA ILE A 172 -1.67 -19.92 -0.18
C ILE A 172 -1.67 -20.60 -1.54
N ASP A 173 -2.74 -21.33 -1.90
CA ASP A 173 -2.90 -21.96 -3.21
C ASP A 173 -2.80 -20.96 -4.36
N ARG A 174 -3.47 -19.81 -4.24
CA ARG A 174 -3.39 -18.74 -5.24
C ARG A 174 -1.99 -18.13 -5.31
N ALA A 175 -1.31 -17.96 -4.17
CA ALA A 175 0.08 -17.49 -4.16
C ALA A 175 1.02 -18.48 -4.88
N VAL A 176 0.90 -19.79 -4.62
CA VAL A 176 1.65 -20.85 -5.31
C VAL A 176 1.38 -20.82 -6.81
N LEU A 177 0.10 -20.74 -7.21
CA LEU A 177 -0.30 -20.68 -8.62
C LEU A 177 0.36 -19.47 -9.31
N LYS A 178 0.30 -18.29 -8.69
CA LYS A 178 0.92 -17.08 -9.23
C LYS A 178 2.45 -17.22 -9.33
N ALA A 179 3.09 -17.80 -8.32
CA ALA A 179 4.55 -18.01 -8.31
C ALA A 179 5.03 -18.92 -9.45
N LYS A 180 4.24 -19.95 -9.78
CA LYS A 180 4.55 -20.86 -10.89
C LYS A 180 4.44 -20.20 -12.27
N LEU A 181 3.62 -19.15 -12.39
CA LEU A 181 3.45 -18.37 -13.62
C LEU A 181 4.47 -17.24 -13.78
N ALA A 182 5.26 -16.93 -12.75
CA ALA A 182 6.30 -15.90 -12.78
C ALA A 182 7.64 -16.39 -13.36
N LYS A 183 7.74 -17.70 -13.67
CA LYS A 183 8.91 -18.34 -14.27
C LYS A 183 8.85 -18.38 -15.79
#